data_AF-A0A2S5SUF7-F1
#
_entry.id   AF-A0A2S5SUF7-F1
#
_cell.length_a   1.000
_cell.length_b   1.000
_cell.length_c   1.000
_cell.angle_alpha   90.00
_cell.angle_beta   90.00
_cell.angle_gamma   90.00
#
_symmetry.space_group_name_H-M   'P 1'
#
loop_
_entity.id
_entity.type
_entity.pdbx_description
1 polymer ?
#
loop_
_entity_poly.entity_id
_entity_poly.type
_entity_poly.pdbx_seq_one_letter_code
_entity_poly.pdbx_strand_id
1 'polypeptide(L)' 'MTIFYWVMGVLIIGTLIPSALFMLLYAVTGNDVLARRASTLWGFTRTFALLGFNVLVWGHVLVALWRIWFP' A
#
# COMPACT_ATOMS: atom_id res chain seq x y z
N MET A 1 -1.79 -12.32 12.56
CA MET A 1 -1.72 -12.14 11.10
C MET A 1 -3.00 -11.54 10.51
N THR A 2 -4.20 -12.00 10.89
CA THR A 2 -5.49 -11.48 10.35
C THR A 2 -5.69 -9.97 10.52
N ILE A 3 -5.37 -9.42 11.70
CA ILE A 3 -5.46 -7.97 11.97
C ILE A 3 -4.48 -7.19 11.08
N PHE A 4 -3.26 -7.70 10.87
CA PHE A 4 -2.27 -7.08 10.00
C PHE A 4 -2.73 -7.06 8.53
N TYR A 5 -3.29 -8.18 8.03
CA TYR A 5 -3.86 -8.23 6.69
C TYR A 5 -5.03 -7.26 6.51
N TRP A 6 -5.89 -7.11 7.53
CA TRP A 6 -6.98 -6.14 7.51
C TRP A 6 -6.48 -4.71 7.50
N VAL A 7 -5.53 -4.36 8.37
CA VAL A 7 -4.93 -3.02 8.43
C VAL A 7 -4.24 -2.67 7.12
N MET A 8 -3.43 -3.59 6.57
CA MET A 8 -2.78 -3.38 5.28
C MET A 8 -3.76 -3.33 4.11
N GLY A 9 -4.78 -4.17 4.11
CA GLY A 9 -5.84 -4.14 3.10
C GLY A 9 -6.55 -2.79 3.09
N VAL A 10 -6.95 -2.27 4.25
CA VAL A 10 -7.57 -0.95 4.38
C VAL A 10 -6.62 0.16 3.96
N LEU A 11 -5.34 0.09 4.32
CA LEU A 11 -4.35 1.11 3.96
C LEU A 11 -4.07 1.16 2.45
N ILE A 12 -3.96 -0.01 1.82
CA ILE A 12 -3.74 -0.14 0.38
C ILE A 12 -4.99 0.32 -0.37
N ILE A 13 -6.17 -0.17 0.00
CA ILE A 13 -7.44 0.24 -0.63
C ILE A 13 -7.66 1.75 -0.47
N GLY A 14 -7.42 2.28 0.74
CA GLY A 14 -7.58 3.69 1.07
C GLY A 14 -6.58 4.63 0.39
N THR A 15 -5.47 4.14 -0.14
CA THR A 15 -4.48 4.94 -0.90
C THR A 15 -4.58 4.71 -2.40
N LEU A 16 -4.81 3.46 -2.82
CA LEU A 16 -4.83 3.03 -4.21
C LEU A 16 -6.10 3.45 -4.95
N ILE A 17 -7.27 3.38 -4.29
CA ILE A 17 -8.54 3.87 -4.87
C ILE A 17 -8.48 5.38 -5.17
N PRO A 18 -8.14 6.27 -4.21
CA PRO A 18 -8.05 7.69 -4.52
C PRO A 18 -6.96 7.99 -5.54
N SER A 19 -5.81 7.28 -5.51
CA SER A 19 -4.78 7.43 -6.53
C SER A 19 -5.30 7.10 -7.94
N ALA A 20 -6.03 5.98 -8.10
CA ALA A 20 -6.60 5.59 -9.39
C ALA A 20 -7.67 6.58 -9.87
N LEU A 21 -8.52 7.08 -8.97
CA LEU A 21 -9.53 8.10 -9.26
C LEU A 21 -8.90 9.41 -9.76
N PHE A 22 -7.86 9.91 -9.09
CA PHE A 22 -7.17 11.12 -9.53
C PHE A 22 -6.44 10.93 -10.86
N MET A 23 -5.90 9.74 -11.13
CA MET A 23 -5.27 9.42 -12.41
C MET A 23 -6.29 9.36 -13.56
N LEU A 24 -7.48 8.81 -13.29
CA LEU A 24 -8.58 8.74 -14.26
C LEU A 24 -9.17 10.13 -14.53
N LEU A 25 -9.36 10.95 -13.48
CA LEU A 25 -9.77 12.35 -13.64
C LEU A 25 -8.75 13.17 -14.44
N TYR A 26 -7.45 12.93 -14.24
CA TYR A 26 -6.42 13.54 -15.08
C TYR A 26 -6.53 13.09 -16.53
N ALA A 27 -6.69 11.79 -16.79
CA ALA A 27 -6.82 11.26 -18.15
C ALA A 27 -8.02 11.84 -18.91
N VAL A 28 -9.10 12.17 -18.21
CA VAL A 28 -10.29 12.80 -18.81
C VAL A 28 -10.16 14.32 -18.94
N THR A 29 -9.50 14.99 -18.00
CA THR A 29 -9.51 16.47 -17.90
C THR A 29 -8.25 17.13 -18.50
N GLY A 30 -7.12 16.43 -18.61
CA GLY A 30 -5.87 16.95 -19.16
C GLY A 30 -5.17 18.03 -18.31
N ASN A 31 -5.65 18.30 -17.08
CA ASN A 31 -5.15 19.39 -16.25
C ASN A 31 -3.92 18.96 -15.43
N ASP A 32 -2.77 19.62 -15.64
CA ASP A 32 -1.50 19.28 -15.01
C ASP A 32 -1.48 19.39 -13.47
N VAL A 33 -2.39 20.17 -12.89
CA VAL A 33 -2.56 20.23 -11.42
C VAL A 33 -3.09 18.91 -10.86
N LEU A 34 -3.96 18.22 -11.62
CA LEU A 34 -4.46 16.90 -11.29
C LEU A 34 -3.38 15.83 -11.49
N ALA A 35 -2.51 15.97 -12.49
CA ALA A 35 -1.37 15.08 -12.71
C ALA A 35 -0.40 15.08 -11.52
N ARG A 36 -0.05 16.26 -10.99
CA ARG A 36 0.81 16.38 -9.81
C ARG A 36 0.20 15.75 -8.57
N ARG A 37 -1.09 15.96 -8.33
CA ARG A 37 -1.79 15.34 -7.19
C ARG A 37 -1.87 13.82 -7.34
N ALA A 38 -2.20 13.32 -8.53
CA ALA A 38 -2.22 11.89 -8.84
C ALA A 38 -0.84 11.24 -8.63
N SER A 39 0.24 11.89 -9.08
CA SER A 39 1.61 11.38 -8.91
C SER A 39 2.03 11.30 -7.44
N THR A 40 1.70 12.31 -6.62
CA THR A 40 1.98 12.29 -5.19
C THR A 40 1.21 11.17 -4.47
N LEU A 41 -0.08 11.02 -4.76
CA LEU A 41 -0.91 9.94 -4.21
C LEU A 41 -0.42 8.55 -4.64
N TRP A 42 0.05 8.42 -5.88
CA TRP A 42 0.67 7.19 -6.38
C TRP A 42 1.99 6.86 -5.67
N GLY A 43 2.81 7.88 -5.39
CA GLY A 43 4.03 7.73 -4.59
C GLY A 43 3.74 7.21 -3.18
N PHE A 44 2.73 7.76 -2.50
CA PHE A 44 2.28 7.26 -1.21
C PHE A 44 1.77 5.82 -1.29
N THR A 45 0.91 5.53 -2.27
CA THR A 45 0.37 4.18 -2.51
C THR A 45 1.51 3.16 -2.69
N ARG A 46 2.50 3.48 -3.53
CA ARG A 46 3.65 2.61 -3.78
C ARG A 46 4.49 2.41 -2.52
N THR A 47 4.72 3.47 -1.74
CA THR A 47 5.51 3.39 -0.51
C THR A 47 4.80 2.54 0.54
N PHE A 48 3.50 2.73 0.75
CA PHE A 48 2.71 1.92 1.68
C PHE A 48 2.60 0.46 1.23
N ALA A 49 2.44 0.20 -0.07
CA ALA A 49 2.41 -1.16 -0.61
C ALA A 49 3.75 -1.89 -0.41
N LEU A 50 4.88 -1.23 -0.70
CA LEU A 50 6.22 -1.80 -0.50
C LEU A 50 6.54 -2.01 0.97
N LEU A 51 6.21 -1.04 1.83
CA LEU A 51 6.39 -1.16 3.28
C LEU A 51 5.52 -2.28 3.83
N GLY A 52 4.26 -2.36 3.42
CA GLY A 52 3.34 -3.43 3.80
C GLY A 52 3.85 -4.80 3.41
N PHE A 53 4.31 -4.96 2.17
CA PHE A 53 4.92 -6.20 1.69
C PHE A 53 6.15 -6.59 2.51
N ASN A 54 7.04 -5.63 2.77
CA ASN A 54 8.27 -5.87 3.54
C ASN A 54 7.95 -6.35 4.97
N VAL A 55 7.02 -5.68 5.67
CA VAL A 55 6.59 -6.09 7.02
C VAL A 55 5.92 -7.48 7.01
N LEU A 56 5.19 -7.82 5.95
CA LEU A 56 4.53 -9.12 5.79
C LEU A 56 5.55 -10.27 5.69
N VAL A 57 6.56 -10.08 4.84
CA VAL A 57 7.66 -11.03 4.65
C VAL A 57 8.43 -11.21 5.95
N TRP A 58 8.91 -10.13 6.55
CA TRP A 58 9.69 -10.21 7.79
C TRP A 58 8.87 -10.69 8.99
N GLY A 59 7.58 -10.35 9.05
CA GLY A 59 6.66 -10.87 10.05
C GLY A 59 6.50 -12.39 9.98
N HIS A 60 6.41 -12.96 8.77
CA HIS A 60 6.41 -14.42 8.59
C HIS A 60 7.75 -15.04 8.99
N VAL A 61 8.87 -14.42 8.61
CA VAL A 61 10.20 -14.90 8.98
C VAL A 61 10.37 -14.94 10.51
N LEU A 62 10.02 -13.87 11.22
CA LEU A 62 10.09 -13.80 12.68
C LEU A 62 9.22 -14.85 13.36
N VAL A 63 7.96 -15.02 12.93
CA VAL A 63 7.05 -16.01 13.51
C VAL A 63 7.52 -17.44 13.23
N ALA A 64 8.03 -17.71 12.03
CA ALA A 64 8.61 -19.00 11.68
C ALA A 64 9.85 -19.29 12.53
N LEU A 65 10.76 -18.32 12.68
CA LEU A 65 11.96 -18.46 13.53
C LEU A 65 11.57 -18.74 14.98
N TRP A 66 10.58 -18.02 15.50
CA TRP A 66 10.08 -18.19 16.86
C TRP A 66 9.55 -19.60 17.10
N ARG A 67 8.76 -20.15 16.17
CA ARG A 67 8.24 -21.52 16.25
C ARG A 67 9.32 -22.59 16.14
N ILE A 68 10.42 -22.32 15.43
CA ILE A 68 11.55 -23.26 15.33
C ILE A 68 12.35 -23.28 16.64
N TRP A 69 12.57 -22.11 17.25
CA TRP A 69 13.36 -21.97 18.47
C TRP A 69 12.59 -22.28 19.75
N PHE A 70 11.27 -22.03 19.75
CA PHE A 70 10.37 -22.26 20.88
C PHE A 70 9.17 -23.09 20.39
N PRO A 71 9.35 -24.42 20.24
CA PRO A 71 8.27 -25.34 19.86
C PRO A 71 7.18 -25.46 20.93
#